data_AF-A0A382SPI9-F1
#
_entry.id   AF-A0A382SPI9-F1
#
_cell.length_a   1.000
_cell.length_b   1.000
_cell.length_c   1.000
_cell.angle_alpha   90.00
_cell.angle_beta   90.00
_cell.angle_gamma   90.00
#
_symmetry.space_group_name_H-M   'P 1'
#
loop_
_entity.id
_entity.type
_entity.pdbx_description
1 polymer ?
#
loop_
_entity_poly.entity_id
_entity_poly.type
_entity_poly.pdbx_seq_one_letter_code
_entity_poly.pdbx_strand_id
1 'polypeptide(L)'
;MEIVALPGMPMVKPGDDLAVLIADGVARAGEKLRDGDVLVVAQKIVSKANNRIVDLRDVVPSVEARALAEEVDKDPRQVQLVLDESTEVVGKVPGVLIVAHRIGIVMANAGIDASNVEQSGGSENVLLLPEDPDDECRKLRQTLLERLGVSVPIIINDSVGRAWRQGTMGLAIGS
;
A
#
# COMPACT_ATOMS: atom_id res chain seq x y z
N MET A 1 5.82 8.05 -25.77
CA MET A 1 5.50 7.46 -24.46
C MET A 1 4.03 7.14 -24.47
N GLU A 2 3.67 5.89 -24.17
CA GLU A 2 2.31 5.40 -24.09
C GLU A 2 2.04 4.91 -22.67
N ILE A 3 0.81 5.05 -22.18
CA ILE A 3 0.37 4.59 -20.87
C ILE A 3 -0.90 3.79 -21.07
N VAL A 4 -0.85 2.50 -20.72
CA VAL A 4 -1.98 1.58 -20.88
C VAL A 4 -2.42 1.08 -19.51
N ALA A 5 -3.71 1.21 -19.21
CA ALA A 5 -4.30 0.64 -18.00
C ALA A 5 -4.68 -0.82 -18.25
N LEU A 6 -4.44 -1.70 -17.27
CA LEU A 6 -4.86 -3.10 -17.35
C LEU A 6 -6.34 -3.24 -16.96
N PRO A 7 -7.25 -3.61 -17.89
CA PRO A 7 -8.67 -3.65 -17.60
C PRO A 7 -9.07 -4.92 -16.84
N GLY A 8 -10.20 -4.84 -16.14
CA GLY A 8 -10.85 -6.00 -15.53
C GLY A 8 -10.04 -6.69 -14.43
N MET A 9 -9.19 -5.95 -13.71
CA MET A 9 -8.50 -6.50 -12.54
C MET A 9 -9.51 -6.90 -11.46
N PRO A 10 -9.43 -8.12 -10.89
CA PRO A 10 -10.37 -8.55 -9.87
C PRO A 10 -10.07 -7.87 -8.52
N MET A 11 -10.99 -8.04 -7.57
CA MET A 11 -10.74 -7.69 -6.18
C MET A 11 -9.70 -8.65 -5.60
N VAL A 12 -8.50 -8.13 -5.32
CA VAL A 12 -7.38 -8.90 -4.75
C VAL A 12 -7.66 -9.29 -3.29
N LYS A 13 -7.32 -10.54 -2.96
CA LYS A 13 -7.46 -11.16 -1.64
C LYS A 13 -6.09 -11.62 -1.10
N PRO A 14 -6.00 -11.86 0.22
CA PRO A 14 -4.84 -12.52 0.82
C PRO A 14 -4.46 -13.80 0.07
N GLY A 15 -3.19 -13.88 -0.33
CA GLY A 15 -2.61 -15.03 -1.03
C GLY A 15 -2.79 -15.06 -2.54
N ASP A 16 -3.46 -14.09 -3.15
CA ASP A 16 -3.58 -14.02 -4.62
C ASP A 16 -2.21 -13.83 -5.31
N ASP A 17 -1.98 -14.55 -6.40
CA ASP A 17 -0.77 -14.41 -7.23
C ASP A 17 -0.90 -13.19 -8.16
N LEU A 18 -0.27 -12.07 -7.77
CA LEU A 18 -0.29 -10.84 -8.55
C LEU A 18 0.30 -10.99 -9.95
N ALA A 19 1.31 -11.86 -10.15
CA ALA A 19 1.92 -12.05 -11.46
C ALA A 19 0.91 -12.66 -12.45
N VAL A 20 0.09 -13.62 -11.98
CA VAL A 20 -1.01 -14.19 -12.77
C VAL A 20 -2.04 -13.10 -13.08
N LEU A 21 -2.49 -12.35 -12.07
CA LEU A 21 -3.51 -11.32 -12.28
C LEU A 21 -3.06 -10.23 -13.26
N ILE A 22 -1.80 -9.83 -13.17
CA ILE A 22 -1.18 -8.85 -14.09
C ILE A 22 -1.05 -9.43 -15.49
N ALA A 23 -0.55 -10.66 -15.65
CA ALA A 23 -0.41 -11.30 -16.96
C ALA A 23 -1.77 -11.43 -17.66
N ASP A 24 -2.80 -11.83 -16.92
CA ASP A 24 -4.18 -11.89 -17.43
C ASP A 24 -4.70 -10.49 -17.80
N GLY A 25 -4.37 -9.47 -17.01
CA GLY A 25 -4.70 -8.07 -17.30
C GLY A 25 -4.06 -7.55 -18.58
N VAL A 26 -2.78 -7.86 -18.79
CA VAL A 26 -2.05 -7.55 -20.03
C VAL A 26 -2.71 -8.24 -21.23
N ALA A 27 -3.04 -9.52 -21.11
CA ALA A 27 -3.73 -10.26 -22.18
C ALA A 27 -5.12 -9.68 -22.48
N ARG A 28 -5.91 -9.31 -21.46
CA ARG A 28 -7.22 -8.65 -21.64
C ARG A 28 -7.11 -7.28 -22.32
N ALA A 29 -6.02 -6.54 -22.08
CA ALA A 29 -5.76 -5.28 -22.75
C ALA A 29 -5.43 -5.47 -24.25
N GLY A 30 -5.20 -6.71 -24.71
CA GLY A 30 -4.69 -6.98 -26.06
C GLY A 30 -3.19 -6.68 -26.20
N GLU A 31 -2.49 -6.51 -25.08
CA GLU A 31 -1.09 -6.11 -25.03
C GLU A 31 -0.16 -7.29 -24.79
N LYS A 32 1.14 -7.03 -24.95
CA LYS A 32 2.23 -7.91 -24.52
C LYS A 32 3.30 -7.05 -23.89
N LEU A 33 3.78 -7.46 -22.72
CA LEU A 33 4.96 -6.85 -22.09
C LEU A 33 6.19 -7.08 -22.97
N ARG A 34 7.03 -6.05 -23.06
CA ARG A 34 8.26 -6.02 -23.85
C ARG A 34 9.40 -5.48 -22.99
N ASP A 35 10.63 -5.80 -23.39
CA ASP A 35 11.80 -5.21 -22.76
C ASP A 35 11.76 -3.68 -22.88
N GLY A 36 11.95 -3.00 -21.76
CA GLY A 36 11.85 -1.53 -21.65
C GLY A 36 10.50 -1.01 -21.18
N ASP A 37 9.47 -1.85 -21.09
CA ASP A 37 8.21 -1.49 -20.43
C ASP A 37 8.40 -1.37 -18.92
N VAL A 38 7.62 -0.51 -18.27
CA VAL A 38 7.61 -0.35 -16.81
C VAL A 38 6.21 -0.66 -16.29
N LEU A 39 6.12 -1.57 -15.33
CA LEU A 39 4.86 -1.87 -14.67
C LEU A 39 4.70 -1.01 -13.42
N VAL A 40 3.60 -0.28 -13.31
CA VAL A 40 3.26 0.50 -12.10
C VAL A 40 2.09 -0.16 -11.40
N VAL A 41 2.27 -0.48 -10.12
CA VAL A 41 1.32 -1.23 -9.31
C VAL A 41 0.94 -0.40 -8.08
N ALA A 42 -0.37 -0.25 -7.83
CA ALA A 42 -0.82 0.41 -6.61
C ALA A 42 -0.53 -0.48 -5.39
N GLN A 43 0.05 0.09 -4.31
CA GLN A 43 0.45 -0.67 -3.13
C GLN A 43 -0.68 -1.52 -2.54
N LYS A 44 -1.93 -1.04 -2.61
CA LYS A 44 -3.07 -1.71 -1.99
C LYS A 44 -3.28 -3.14 -2.48
N ILE A 45 -2.96 -3.45 -3.74
CA ILE A 45 -3.09 -4.84 -4.22
C ILE A 45 -1.94 -5.72 -3.72
N VAL A 46 -0.75 -5.13 -3.55
CA VAL A 46 0.42 -5.79 -2.94
C VAL A 46 0.16 -6.08 -1.47
N SER A 47 -0.29 -5.07 -0.72
CA SER A 47 -0.65 -5.21 0.69
C SER A 47 -1.77 -6.24 0.90
N LYS A 48 -2.78 -6.28 0.03
CA LYS A 48 -3.84 -7.30 0.10
C LYS A 48 -3.32 -8.70 -0.18
N ALA A 49 -2.56 -8.89 -1.26
CA ALA A 49 -1.96 -10.18 -1.58
C ALA A 49 -1.05 -10.69 -0.44
N ASN A 50 -0.32 -9.78 0.20
CA ASN A 50 0.59 -10.07 1.31
C ASN A 50 -0.09 -10.14 2.68
N ASN A 51 -1.43 -10.14 2.72
CA ASN A 51 -2.22 -10.23 3.95
C ASN A 51 -1.88 -9.14 4.99
N ARG A 52 -1.57 -7.92 4.54
CA ARG A 52 -1.30 -6.76 5.41
C ARG A 52 -2.59 -6.10 5.94
N ILE A 53 -3.63 -6.90 6.15
CA ILE A 53 -4.93 -6.49 6.69
C ILE A 53 -4.92 -6.74 8.19
N VAL A 54 -5.29 -5.72 8.98
CA VAL A 54 -5.40 -5.82 10.44
C VAL A 54 -6.81 -5.42 10.86
N ASP A 55 -7.45 -6.25 11.67
CA ASP A 55 -8.70 -5.89 12.34
C ASP A 55 -8.39 -5.06 13.58
N LEU A 56 -8.89 -3.83 13.64
CA LEU A 56 -8.64 -2.93 14.77
C LEU A 56 -9.13 -3.52 16.09
N ARG A 57 -10.13 -4.42 16.08
CA ARG A 57 -10.62 -5.08 17.30
C ARG A 57 -9.56 -5.93 18.00
N ASP A 58 -8.54 -6.38 17.27
CA ASP A 58 -7.42 -7.18 17.81
C ASP A 58 -6.25 -6.31 18.28
N VAL A 59 -6.32 -4.99 18.10
CA VAL A 59 -5.25 -4.04 18.47
C VAL A 59 -5.48 -3.52 19.89
N VAL A 60 -4.46 -3.65 20.74
CA VAL A 60 -4.46 -3.10 22.11
C VAL A 60 -3.60 -1.83 22.15
N PRO A 61 -4.20 -0.63 22.27
CA PRO A 61 -3.43 0.61 22.29
C PRO A 61 -2.62 0.77 23.57
N SER A 62 -1.36 1.13 23.41
CA SER A 62 -0.44 1.56 24.47
C SER A 62 -0.89 2.88 25.12
N VAL A 63 -0.28 3.22 26.26
CA VAL A 63 -0.51 4.50 26.94
C VAL A 63 -0.16 5.68 26.03
N GLU A 64 0.96 5.57 25.31
CA GLU A 64 1.39 6.58 24.35
C GLU A 64 0.39 6.74 23.21
N ALA A 65 -0.06 5.63 22.60
CA ALA A 65 -1.04 5.67 21.53
C ALA A 65 -2.35 6.32 21.97
N ARG A 66 -2.82 6.04 23.21
CA ARG A 66 -4.04 6.65 23.75
C ARG A 66 -3.90 8.15 23.96
N ALA A 67 -2.79 8.59 24.56
CA ALA A 67 -2.54 10.01 24.79
C ALA A 67 -2.44 10.78 23.46
N LEU A 68 -1.73 10.22 22.48
CA LEU A 68 -1.61 10.83 21.16
C LEU A 68 -2.96 10.86 20.42
N ALA A 69 -3.75 9.80 20.51
CA ALA A 69 -5.06 9.70 19.89
C ALA A 69 -6.07 10.74 20.41
N GLU A 70 -6.03 11.04 21.71
CA GLU A 70 -6.83 12.11 22.29
C GLU A 70 -6.41 13.48 21.74
N GLU A 71 -5.11 13.72 21.59
CA GLU A 71 -4.60 14.99 21.06
C GLU A 71 -4.96 15.21 19.58
N VAL A 72 -4.98 14.14 18.77
CA VAL A 72 -5.26 14.23 17.34
C VAL A 72 -6.69 13.83 16.95
N ASP A 73 -7.59 13.58 17.89
CA ASP A 73 -8.98 13.17 17.62
C ASP A 73 -9.06 11.96 16.67
N LYS A 74 -8.38 10.86 17.04
CA LYS A 74 -8.37 9.60 16.28
C LYS A 74 -8.67 8.40 17.15
N ASP A 75 -8.98 7.28 16.51
CA ASP A 75 -9.05 5.97 17.18
C ASP A 75 -7.66 5.56 17.72
N PRO A 76 -7.51 5.29 19.03
CA PRO A 76 -6.24 4.88 19.61
C PRO A 76 -5.68 3.58 19.04
N ARG A 77 -6.53 2.70 18.49
CA ARG A 77 -6.13 1.45 17.80
C ARG A 77 -5.45 1.75 16.47
N GLN A 78 -5.98 2.71 15.71
CA GLN A 78 -5.31 3.18 14.50
C GLN A 78 -4.00 3.91 14.82
N VAL A 79 -3.99 4.75 15.86
CA VAL A 79 -2.76 5.44 16.28
C VAL A 79 -1.69 4.44 16.73
N GLN A 80 -2.07 3.36 17.41
CA GLN A 80 -1.14 2.29 17.76
C GLN A 80 -0.47 1.70 16.50
N LEU A 81 -1.24 1.34 15.48
CA LEU A 81 -0.69 0.83 14.22
C LEU A 81 0.19 1.86 13.50
N VAL A 82 -0.19 3.14 13.53
CA VAL A 82 0.65 4.22 12.98
C VAL A 82 2.00 4.26 13.69
N LEU A 83 2.02 4.17 15.02
CA LEU A 83 3.27 4.14 15.79
C LEU A 83 4.09 2.88 15.50
N ASP A 84 3.45 1.72 15.43
CA ASP A 84 4.12 0.45 15.12
C ASP A 84 4.80 0.50 13.74
N GLU A 85 4.15 1.10 12.74
CA GLU A 85 4.66 1.26 11.37
C GLU A 85 5.66 2.42 11.20
N SER A 86 5.95 3.17 12.25
CA SER A 86 6.76 4.40 12.19
C SER A 86 7.99 4.36 13.07
N THR A 87 8.97 5.19 12.71
CA THR A 87 10.20 5.42 13.49
C THR A 87 10.12 6.70 14.32
N GLU A 88 9.37 7.70 13.84
CA GLU A 88 9.12 8.96 14.55
C GLU A 88 7.82 9.63 14.10
N VAL A 89 7.22 10.42 15.01
CA VAL A 89 6.14 11.36 14.70
C VAL A 89 6.76 12.72 14.36
N VAL A 90 6.65 13.12 13.09
CA VAL A 90 7.22 14.36 12.54
C VAL A 90 6.29 15.55 12.76
N GLY A 91 4.98 15.33 12.74
CA GLY A 91 3.98 16.36 12.92
C GLY A 91 2.63 15.78 13.27
N LYS A 92 1.77 16.61 13.87
CA LYS A 92 0.44 16.20 14.30
C LYS A 92 -0.53 17.37 14.22
N VAL A 93 -1.71 17.10 13.69
CA VAL A 93 -2.87 17.99 13.66
C VAL A 93 -4.13 17.13 13.87
N PRO A 94 -5.28 17.69 14.25
CA PRO A 94 -6.52 16.93 14.34
C PRO A 94 -6.79 16.10 13.06
N GLY A 95 -7.01 14.80 13.24
CA GLY A 95 -7.26 13.80 12.20
C GLY A 95 -6.01 13.23 11.51
N VAL A 96 -4.82 13.84 11.65
CA VAL A 96 -3.63 13.50 10.84
C VAL A 96 -2.36 13.46 11.68
N LEU A 97 -1.68 12.31 11.65
CA LEU A 97 -0.30 12.17 12.07
C LEU A 97 0.61 12.20 10.84
N ILE A 98 1.64 13.03 10.84
CA ILE A 98 2.74 12.96 9.86
C ILE A 98 3.89 12.22 10.54
N VAL A 99 4.33 11.13 9.92
CA VAL A 99 5.28 10.19 10.53
C VAL A 99 6.37 9.81 9.53
N ALA A 100 7.56 9.48 10.02
CA ALA A 100 8.57 8.80 9.23
C ALA A 100 8.30 7.29 9.31
N HIS A 101 7.71 6.73 8.25
CA HIS A 101 7.42 5.30 8.16
C HIS A 101 8.72 4.49 8.17
N ARG A 102 8.68 3.26 8.71
CA ARG A 102 9.83 2.35 8.74
C ARG A 102 10.42 1.98 7.36
N ILE A 103 9.70 2.27 6.27
CA ILE A 103 10.17 2.06 4.88
C ILE A 103 10.93 3.29 4.33
N GLY A 104 11.18 4.30 5.16
CA GLY A 104 11.97 5.49 4.81
C GLY A 104 11.17 6.66 4.19
N ILE A 105 9.85 6.64 4.28
CA ILE A 105 8.97 7.67 3.68
C ILE A 105 8.28 8.49 4.76
N VAL A 106 8.31 9.81 4.63
CA VAL A 106 7.51 10.70 5.50
C VAL A 106 6.12 10.88 4.88
N MET A 107 5.09 10.43 5.59
CA MET A 107 3.72 10.44 5.08
C MET A 107 2.68 10.57 6.18
N ALA A 108 1.42 10.79 5.76
CA ALA A 108 0.30 10.86 6.68
C ALA A 108 -0.15 9.46 7.12
N ASN A 109 -0.42 9.30 8.42
CA ASN A 109 -0.99 8.12 9.07
C ASN A 109 -0.29 6.81 8.68
N ALA A 110 1.03 6.84 8.46
CA ALA A 110 1.81 5.68 8.02
C ALA A 110 1.26 4.99 6.75
N GLY A 111 0.52 5.70 5.88
CA GLY A 111 -0.08 5.10 4.68
C GLY A 111 -1.19 4.07 4.96
N ILE A 112 -1.67 4.00 6.21
CA ILE A 112 -2.72 3.06 6.61
C ILE A 112 -4.06 3.48 5.96
N ASP A 113 -4.67 2.56 5.23
CA ASP A 113 -5.91 2.78 4.49
C ASP A 113 -7.07 2.01 5.13
N ALA A 114 -8.07 2.73 5.63
CA ALA A 114 -9.30 2.17 6.18
C ALA A 114 -10.46 2.08 5.15
N SER A 115 -10.31 2.71 3.98
CA SER A 115 -11.40 2.91 3.01
C SER A 115 -11.55 1.79 1.98
N ASN A 116 -10.48 1.05 1.69
CA ASN A 116 -10.43 0.05 0.62
C ASN A 116 -10.42 -1.41 1.11
N VAL A 117 -10.83 -1.66 2.35
CA VAL A 117 -10.86 -3.00 2.95
C VAL A 117 -12.29 -3.42 3.23
N GLU A 118 -12.60 -4.68 2.93
CA GLU A 118 -13.92 -5.24 3.17
C GLU A 118 -14.20 -5.32 4.68
N GLN A 119 -15.32 -4.73 5.09
CA GLN A 119 -15.83 -4.77 6.46
C GLN A 119 -16.92 -5.84 6.49
N SER A 120 -16.53 -7.10 6.71
CA SER A 120 -17.45 -8.24 6.78
C SER A 120 -17.59 -8.73 8.22
N GLY A 121 -18.80 -9.16 8.61
CA GLY A 121 -19.04 -9.73 9.95
C GLY A 121 -18.73 -8.80 11.12
N GLY A 122 -18.80 -7.47 10.92
CA GLY A 122 -18.48 -6.48 11.95
C GLY A 122 -16.98 -6.31 12.23
N SER A 123 -16.11 -6.74 11.31
CA SER A 123 -14.69 -6.38 11.33
C SER A 123 -14.50 -4.87 11.19
N GLU A 124 -13.37 -4.39 11.72
CA GLU A 124 -12.90 -3.01 11.60
C GLU A 124 -11.52 -3.03 10.94
N ASN A 125 -11.47 -3.50 9.71
CA ASN A 125 -10.22 -3.76 9.00
C ASN A 125 -9.56 -2.48 8.49
N VAL A 126 -8.24 -2.42 8.60
CA VAL A 126 -7.36 -1.45 7.95
C VAL A 126 -6.26 -2.16 7.17
N LEU A 127 -5.72 -1.50 6.14
CA LEU A 127 -4.64 -2.01 5.31
C LEU A 127 -3.35 -1.26 5.62
N LEU A 128 -2.33 -2.01 6.03
CA LEU A 128 -0.97 -1.48 6.20
C LEU A 128 -0.22 -1.52 4.87
N LEU A 129 0.88 -0.76 4.77
CA LEU A 129 1.78 -0.86 3.61
C LEU A 129 2.49 -2.23 3.56
N PRO A 130 3.05 -2.63 2.40
CA PRO A 130 3.94 -3.79 2.33
C PRO A 130 5.16 -3.56 3.22
N GLU A 131 5.66 -4.63 3.85
CA GLU A 131 6.79 -4.54 4.79
C GLU A 131 8.09 -4.11 4.11
N ASP A 132 8.36 -4.66 2.92
CA ASP A 132 9.50 -4.30 2.07
C ASP A 132 9.02 -4.18 0.60
N PRO A 133 8.55 -3.00 0.18
CA PRO A 133 8.05 -2.79 -1.17
C PRO A 133 9.10 -3.05 -2.27
N ASP A 134 10.38 -2.80 -2.02
CA ASP A 134 11.45 -3.07 -3.00
C ASP A 134 11.63 -4.58 -3.22
N ASP A 135 11.54 -5.38 -2.15
CA ASP A 135 11.59 -6.84 -2.26
C ASP A 135 10.36 -7.40 -2.97
N GLU A 136 9.18 -6.81 -2.75
CA GLU A 136 7.97 -7.16 -3.50
C GLU A 136 8.11 -6.84 -4.99
N CYS A 137 8.73 -5.71 -5.36
CA CYS A 137 9.10 -5.42 -6.75
C CYS A 137 10.04 -6.50 -7.33
N ARG A 138 11.09 -6.88 -6.59
CA ARG A 138 12.07 -7.91 -7.01
C ARG A 138 11.40 -9.27 -7.23
N LYS A 139 10.58 -9.73 -6.28
CA LYS A 139 9.84 -10.99 -6.36
C LYS A 139 8.88 -10.99 -7.54
N LEU A 140 8.06 -9.94 -7.68
CA LEU A 140 7.08 -9.86 -8.76
C LEU A 140 7.75 -9.83 -10.14
N ARG A 141 8.87 -9.11 -10.26
CA ARG A 141 9.67 -9.08 -11.49
C ARG A 141 10.23 -10.45 -11.85
N GLN A 142 10.76 -11.18 -10.87
CA GLN A 142 11.28 -12.53 -11.07
C GLN A 142 10.17 -13.49 -11.52
N THR A 143 9.01 -13.46 -10.85
CA THR A 143 7.86 -14.31 -11.21
C THR A 143 7.33 -13.99 -12.62
N LEU A 144 7.28 -12.71 -13.01
CA LEU A 144 6.89 -12.32 -14.37
C LEU A 144 7.91 -12.76 -15.43
N LEU A 145 9.21 -12.68 -15.12
CA LEU A 145 10.27 -13.20 -15.99
C LEU A 145 10.12 -14.70 -16.23
N GLU A 146 9.90 -15.48 -15.17
CA GLU A 146 9.71 -16.94 -15.27
C GLU A 146 8.45 -17.30 -16.08
N ARG A 147 7.37 -16.52 -15.93
CA ARG A 147 6.08 -16.78 -16.59
C ARG A 147 6.03 -16.33 -18.04
N LEU A 148 6.57 -15.15 -18.34
CA LEU A 148 6.39 -14.47 -19.62
C LEU A 148 7.68 -14.38 -20.44
N GLY A 149 8.82 -14.72 -19.86
CA GLY A 149 10.13 -14.63 -20.51
C GLY A 149 10.63 -13.19 -20.69
N VAL A 150 10.00 -12.21 -20.03
CA VAL A 150 10.33 -10.77 -20.16
C VAL A 150 10.61 -10.20 -18.78
N SER A 151 11.69 -9.43 -18.66
CA SER A 151 12.08 -8.78 -17.39
C SER A 151 11.70 -7.31 -17.41
N VAL A 152 10.57 -6.96 -16.80
CA VAL A 152 10.11 -5.57 -16.70
C VAL A 152 10.44 -4.96 -15.33
N PRO A 153 10.99 -3.73 -15.26
CA PRO A 153 11.01 -2.93 -14.04
C PRO A 153 9.60 -2.74 -13.46
N ILE A 154 9.51 -2.72 -12.13
CA ILE A 154 8.26 -2.58 -11.39
C ILE A 154 8.37 -1.39 -10.46
N ILE A 155 7.32 -0.58 -10.38
CA ILE A 155 7.18 0.48 -9.39
C ILE A 155 5.93 0.20 -8.59
N ILE A 156 6.06 0.11 -7.27
CA ILE A 156 4.91 0.12 -6.37
C ILE A 156 4.67 1.57 -5.94
N ASN A 157 3.45 2.08 -6.14
CA ASN A 157 3.10 3.45 -5.78
C ASN A 157 1.96 3.52 -4.76
N ASP A 158 1.95 4.60 -3.97
CA ASP A 158 0.84 4.96 -3.10
C ASP A 158 0.39 6.40 -3.32
N SER A 159 -0.83 6.70 -2.88
CA SER A 159 -1.38 8.06 -2.92
C SER A 159 -0.98 8.84 -1.68
N VAL A 160 -0.23 9.93 -1.85
CA VAL A 160 0.24 10.77 -0.74
C VAL A 160 -0.14 12.23 -0.93
N GLY A 161 -0.37 12.94 0.17
CA GLY A 161 -0.45 14.40 0.18
C GLY A 161 0.94 15.03 0.07
N ARG A 162 1.00 16.36 -0.15
CA ARG A 162 2.27 17.10 -0.18
C ARG A 162 2.14 18.43 0.56
N ALA A 163 3.20 18.81 1.27
CA ALA A 163 3.26 20.10 1.94
C ALA A 163 2.94 21.25 0.97
N TRP A 164 2.14 22.20 1.45
CA TRP A 164 1.75 23.43 0.75
C TRP A 164 0.92 23.26 -0.53
N ARG A 165 0.46 22.05 -0.86
CA ARG A 165 -0.41 21.79 -2.01
C ARG A 165 -1.64 20.98 -1.58
N GLN A 166 -2.80 21.36 -2.10
CA GLN A 166 -4.04 20.61 -1.90
C GLN A 166 -4.14 19.48 -2.92
N GLY A 167 -4.72 18.35 -2.51
CA GLY A 167 -4.84 17.13 -3.31
C GLY A 167 -3.76 16.08 -3.01
N THR A 168 -3.82 14.96 -3.74
CA THR A 168 -2.89 13.84 -3.62
C THR A 168 -2.12 13.61 -4.92
N MET A 169 -0.98 12.94 -4.82
CA MET A 169 -0.18 12.47 -5.96
C MET A 169 0.26 11.02 -5.72
N GLY A 170 0.57 10.31 -6.81
CA GLY A 170 1.25 9.03 -6.73
C GLY A 170 2.72 9.23 -6.36
N LEU A 171 3.19 8.58 -5.30
CA LEU A 171 4.59 8.49 -4.92
C LEU A 171 5.04 7.03 -5.04
N ALA A 172 6.20 6.78 -5.66
CA ALA A 172 6.83 5.47 -5.63
C ALA A 172 7.27 5.16 -4.19
N ILE A 173 6.83 4.01 -3.69
CA ILE A 173 7.22 3.49 -2.36
C ILE A 173 8.11 2.26 -2.46
N GLY A 174 8.23 1.66 -3.65
CA GLY A 174 9.17 0.59 -3.96
C GLY A 174 9.49 0.51 -5.45
N SER A 175 10.67 -0.03 -5.79
CA SER A 175 11.18 -0.19 -7.17
C SER A 175 12.15 -1.36 -7.35
#